data_AF-A0A7S1JJ70-F1
#
_entry.id   AF-A0A7S1JJ70-F1
#
_cell.length_a   1.000
_cell.length_b   1.000
_cell.length_c   1.000
_cell.angle_alpha   90.00
_cell.angle_beta   90.00
_cell.angle_gamma   90.00
#
_symmetry.space_group_name_H-M   'P 1'
#
loop_
_entity.id
_entity.type
_entity.pdbx_description
1 polymer ?
#
loop_
_entity_poly.entity_id
_entity_poly.type
_entity_poly.pdbx_seq_one_letter_code
_entity_poly.pdbx_strand_id
1 'polypeptide(L)'
;MASTQLLLESVEEEALDDIPPPSGPVPCPDIDVNARKRRRRIRRIRRAAGQIPGILVAGIVAILDNVPYGFLLFPHHHPELAPTGVTMVMLSTVISQIAFAIFSQFPYAMAGVIAENAPFLHALSTSLAISLESVGRDDQVVSTILVAFVMSTLATGVAFYFL
;
A
#
# COMPACT_ATOMS: atom_id res chain seq x y z
N MET A 1 8.32 14.05 -25.41
CA MET A 1 7.08 14.45 -24.69
C MET A 1 7.30 15.55 -23.63
N ALA A 2 8.52 15.79 -23.13
CA ALA A 2 8.81 16.92 -22.23
C ALA A 2 9.01 18.27 -22.96
N SER A 3 9.52 18.26 -24.20
CA SER A 3 9.84 19.50 -24.95
C SER A 3 8.63 20.31 -25.42
N THR A 4 7.45 19.68 -25.58
CA THR A 4 6.22 20.37 -25.98
C THR A 4 5.50 21.06 -24.81
N GLN A 5 5.84 20.73 -23.56
CA GLN A 5 5.28 21.39 -22.37
C GLN A 5 5.97 22.73 -22.11
N LEU A 6 7.30 22.79 -22.23
CA LEU A 6 8.07 24.02 -22.04
C LEU A 6 7.72 25.13 -23.05
N LEU A 7 7.37 24.76 -24.28
CA LEU A 7 6.93 25.76 -25.27
C LEU A 7 5.51 26.27 -25.05
N LEU A 8 4.63 25.48 -24.42
CA LEU A 8 3.31 25.98 -24.05
C LEU A 8 3.42 26.93 -22.85
N GLU A 9 4.30 26.63 -21.90
CA GLU A 9 4.54 27.46 -20.72
C GLU A 9 5.18 28.81 -21.14
N SER A 10 6.15 28.81 -22.06
CA SER A 10 6.76 30.05 -22.56
C SER A 10 5.82 30.89 -23.43
N VAL A 11 4.91 30.26 -24.18
CA VAL A 11 3.91 31.00 -24.99
C VAL A 11 2.77 31.56 -24.12
N GLU A 12 2.40 30.89 -23.02
CA GLU A 12 1.46 31.45 -22.04
C GLU A 12 2.06 32.63 -21.28
N GLU A 13 3.37 32.62 -20.99
CA GLU A 13 4.05 33.72 -20.28
C GLU A 13 4.15 34.99 -21.15
N GLU A 14 4.52 34.85 -22.43
CA GLU A 14 4.63 36.00 -23.35
C GLU A 14 3.27 36.60 -23.75
N ALA A 15 2.19 35.81 -23.68
CA ALA A 15 0.82 36.30 -23.92
C ALA A 15 0.18 37.00 -22.71
N LEU A 16 0.77 36.89 -21.51
CA LEU A 16 0.22 37.47 -20.28
C LEU A 16 0.74 38.89 -20.00
N ASP A 17 1.91 39.24 -20.52
CA ASP A 17 2.54 40.55 -20.31
C ASP A 17 2.01 41.67 -21.24
N ASP A 18 1.24 41.32 -22.28
CA ASP A 18 0.72 42.28 -23.29
C ASP A 18 -0.74 42.72 -23.02
N ILE A 19 -1.28 42.44 -21.83
CA ILE A 19 -2.66 42.82 -21.45
C ILE A 19 -2.64 44.20 -20.78
N PRO A 20 -3.22 45.25 -21.39
CA PRO A 20 -3.29 46.57 -20.75
C PRO A 20 -4.08 46.48 -19.42
N PRO A 21 -3.67 47.24 -18.38
CA PRO A 21 -4.35 47.20 -17.09
C PRO A 21 -5.83 47.59 -17.28
N PRO A 22 -6.78 46.85 -16.69
CA PRO A 22 -8.20 47.07 -16.92
C PRO A 22 -8.60 48.47 -16.42
N SER A 23 -9.10 49.31 -17.34
CA SER A 23 -9.51 50.70 -17.09
C SER A 23 -10.91 50.79 -16.48
N GLY A 24 -11.12 50.15 -15.34
CA GLY A 24 -12.37 50.20 -14.58
C GLY A 24 -12.40 49.17 -13.45
N PRO A 25 -13.35 49.26 -12.51
CA PRO A 25 -13.58 48.19 -11.54
C PRO A 25 -13.84 46.91 -12.33
N VAL A 26 -12.94 45.92 -12.22
CA VAL A 26 -13.18 44.59 -12.78
C VAL A 26 -14.51 44.13 -12.21
N PRO A 27 -15.54 43.88 -13.03
CA PRO A 27 -16.79 43.34 -12.53
C PRO A 27 -16.43 42.03 -11.85
N CYS A 28 -16.51 41.98 -10.52
CA CYS A 28 -16.38 40.72 -9.82
C CYS A 28 -17.50 39.85 -10.37
N PRO A 29 -17.21 38.77 -11.12
CA PRO A 29 -18.27 37.93 -11.63
C PRO A 29 -19.03 37.44 -10.41
N ASP A 30 -20.36 37.53 -10.41
CA ASP A 30 -21.19 36.95 -9.36
C ASP A 30 -20.78 35.47 -9.23
N ILE A 31 -19.93 35.19 -8.23
CA ILE A 31 -19.35 33.88 -8.06
C ILE A 31 -20.48 33.03 -7.52
N ASP A 32 -21.16 32.31 -8.41
CA ASP A 32 -22.05 31.23 -8.01
C ASP A 32 -21.20 30.17 -7.28
N VAL A 33 -21.21 30.28 -5.95
CA VAL A 33 -20.51 29.41 -5.01
C VAL A 33 -20.94 27.95 -5.23
N ASN A 34 -22.20 27.72 -5.60
CA ASN A 34 -22.73 26.40 -5.88
C ASN A 34 -22.19 25.84 -7.21
N ALA A 35 -22.12 26.64 -8.27
CA ALA A 35 -21.48 26.24 -9.53
C ALA A 35 -19.99 25.89 -9.35
N ARG A 36 -19.24 26.67 -8.55
CA ARG A 36 -17.84 26.36 -8.18
C ARG A 36 -17.74 25.05 -7.40
N LYS A 37 -18.59 24.83 -6.40
CA LYS A 37 -18.61 23.61 -5.57
C LYS A 37 -18.93 22.36 -6.41
N ARG A 38 -19.87 22.48 -7.37
CA ARG A 38 -20.22 21.42 -8.33
C ARG A 38 -19.07 21.09 -9.27
N ARG A 39 -18.42 22.09 -9.87
CA ARG A 39 -17.23 21.89 -10.73
C ARG A 39 -16.07 21.24 -9.97
N ARG A 40 -15.82 21.64 -8.72
CA ARG A 40 -14.80 21.01 -7.84
C ARG A 40 -15.13 19.56 -7.52
N ARG A 41 -16.41 19.22 -7.27
CA ARG A 41 -16.85 17.84 -7.03
C ARG A 41 -16.66 16.97 -8.28
N ILE A 42 -17.10 17.44 -9.44
CA ILE A 42 -16.95 16.72 -10.73
C ILE A 42 -15.46 16.50 -11.06
N ARG A 43 -14.62 17.53 -10.87
CA ARG A 43 -13.16 17.40 -11.06
C ARG A 43 -12.54 16.35 -10.14
N ARG A 44 -12.94 16.29 -8.86
CA ARG A 44 -12.46 15.27 -7.91
C ARG A 44 -12.89 13.86 -8.31
N ILE A 45 -14.16 13.68 -8.67
CA ILE A 45 -14.67 12.38 -9.12
C ILE A 45 -13.97 11.93 -10.40
N ARG A 46 -13.75 12.82 -11.37
CA ARG A 46 -13.05 12.48 -12.61
C ARG A 46 -11.59 12.09 -12.36
N ARG A 47 -10.91 12.76 -11.42
CA ARG A 47 -9.54 12.39 -11.01
C ARG A 47 -9.52 11.04 -10.33
N ALA A 48 -10.43 10.79 -9.39
CA ALA A 48 -10.55 9.50 -8.71
C ALA A 48 -10.88 8.36 -9.70
N ALA A 49 -11.78 8.61 -10.67
CA ALA A 49 -12.12 7.67 -11.72
C ALA A 49 -10.91 7.35 -12.62
N GLY A 50 -10.05 8.33 -12.90
CA GLY A 50 -8.80 8.11 -13.63
C GLY A 50 -7.77 7.26 -12.87
N GLN A 51 -7.90 7.12 -11.54
CA GLN A 51 -6.99 6.31 -10.71
C GLN A 51 -7.45 4.85 -10.53
N ILE A 52 -8.72 4.55 -10.83
CA ILE A 52 -9.28 3.19 -10.76
C ILE A 52 -8.39 2.13 -11.45
N PRO A 53 -7.91 2.33 -12.69
CA PRO A 53 -7.06 1.30 -13.33
C PRO A 53 -5.75 1.08 -12.57
N GLY A 54 -5.15 2.13 -12.02
CA GLY A 54 -3.92 2.02 -11.22
C GLY A 54 -4.16 1.24 -9.93
N ILE A 55 -5.28 1.49 -9.24
CA ILE A 55 -5.65 0.77 -8.01
C ILE A 55 -5.93 -0.70 -8.30
N LEU A 56 -6.61 -1.01 -9.42
CA LEU A 56 -6.89 -2.39 -9.82
C LEU A 56 -5.59 -3.17 -10.07
N VAL A 57 -4.68 -2.58 -10.85
CA VAL A 57 -3.36 -3.20 -11.12
C VAL A 57 -2.57 -3.38 -9.83
N ALA A 58 -2.51 -2.35 -8.98
CA ALA A 58 -1.83 -2.43 -7.70
C ALA A 58 -2.40 -3.53 -6.80
N GLY A 59 -3.73 -3.68 -6.77
CA GLY A 59 -4.41 -4.75 -6.03
C GLY A 59 -4.08 -6.15 -6.56
N ILE A 60 -4.07 -6.34 -7.88
CA ILE A 60 -3.71 -7.62 -8.49
C ILE A 60 -2.25 -7.96 -8.20
N VAL A 61 -1.34 -7.00 -8.31
CA VAL A 61 0.09 -7.20 -8.01
C VAL A 61 0.28 -7.53 -6.53
N ALA A 62 -0.42 -6.84 -5.62
CA ALA A 62 -0.36 -7.15 -4.19
C ALA A 62 -0.83 -8.58 -3.90
N ILE A 63 -1.90 -9.04 -4.55
CA ILE A 63 -2.37 -10.41 -4.40
C ILE A 63 -1.34 -11.40 -4.95
N LEU A 64 -0.82 -11.14 -6.16
CA LEU A 64 0.12 -12.02 -6.84
C LEU A 64 1.44 -12.17 -6.07
N ASP A 65 1.88 -11.11 -5.39
CA ASP A 65 3.09 -11.11 -4.57
C ASP A 65 2.86 -11.82 -3.23
N ASN A 66 1.74 -11.55 -2.55
CA ASN A 66 1.50 -12.04 -1.20
C ASN A 66 0.96 -13.48 -1.12
N VAL A 67 0.20 -13.97 -2.12
CA VAL A 67 -0.30 -15.36 -2.11
C VAL A 67 0.86 -16.37 -2.02
N PRO A 68 1.89 -16.32 -2.89
CA PRO A 68 3.01 -17.26 -2.82
C PRO A 68 3.74 -17.23 -1.48
N TYR A 69 3.92 -16.06 -0.87
CA TYR A 69 4.54 -15.97 0.45
C TYR A 69 3.69 -16.62 1.53
N GLY A 70 2.35 -16.51 1.47
CA GLY A 70 1.45 -17.20 2.40
C GLY A 70 1.60 -18.72 2.37
N PHE A 71 1.83 -19.30 1.18
CA PHE A 71 2.15 -20.73 1.04
C PHE A 71 3.56 -21.06 1.52
N LEU A 72 4.53 -20.16 1.29
CA LEU A 72 5.92 -20.38 1.63
C LEU A 72 6.19 -20.34 3.14
N LEU A 73 5.45 -19.57 3.92
CA LEU A 73 5.77 -19.35 5.35
C LEU A 73 5.70 -20.59 6.23
N PHE A 74 4.87 -21.57 5.88
CA PHE A 74 4.66 -22.77 6.69
C PHE A 74 5.53 -23.94 6.21
N PRO A 75 5.96 -24.82 7.13
CA PRO A 75 6.74 -25.98 6.78
C PRO A 75 5.93 -26.94 5.91
N HIS A 76 6.57 -27.50 4.88
CA HIS A 76 5.94 -28.44 3.93
C HIS A 76 5.41 -29.72 4.58
N HIS A 77 5.91 -30.07 5.78
CA HIS A 77 5.48 -31.24 6.55
C HIS A 77 4.06 -31.10 7.13
N HIS A 78 3.52 -29.87 7.17
CA HIS A 78 2.16 -29.56 7.64
C HIS A 78 1.35 -28.83 6.54
N PRO A 79 0.97 -29.53 5.45
CA PRO A 79 0.27 -28.93 4.32
C PRO A 79 -1.11 -28.35 4.70
N GLU A 80 -1.72 -28.83 5.78
CA GLU A 80 -2.96 -28.27 6.34
C GLU A 80 -2.83 -26.81 6.79
N LEU A 81 -1.61 -26.32 7.01
CA LEU A 81 -1.34 -24.94 7.43
C LEU A 81 -1.20 -23.97 6.26
N ALA A 82 -1.04 -24.47 5.03
CA ALA A 82 -0.94 -23.66 3.82
C ALA A 82 -2.12 -22.67 3.63
N PRO A 83 -3.40 -23.08 3.70
CA PRO A 83 -4.52 -22.14 3.60
C PRO A 83 -4.56 -21.13 4.76
N THR A 84 -4.14 -21.54 5.95
CA THR A 84 -4.02 -20.65 7.11
C THR A 84 -2.94 -19.60 6.91
N GLY A 85 -1.82 -19.95 6.28
CA GLY A 85 -0.76 -18.99 5.97
C GLY A 85 -1.14 -17.97 4.92
N VAL A 86 -1.85 -18.39 3.86
CA VAL A 86 -2.37 -17.46 2.85
C VAL A 86 -3.34 -16.47 3.47
N THR A 87 -4.26 -16.94 4.31
CA THR A 87 -5.22 -16.05 4.99
C THR A 87 -4.54 -15.11 5.97
N MET A 88 -3.53 -15.57 6.71
CA MET A 88 -2.72 -14.74 7.61
C MET A 88 -2.03 -13.59 6.86
N VAL A 89 -1.30 -13.90 5.79
CA VAL A 89 -0.58 -12.88 5.01
C VAL A 89 -1.56 -11.91 4.37
N MET A 90 -2.62 -12.41 3.72
CA MET A 90 -3.62 -11.55 3.08
C MET A 90 -4.30 -10.60 4.06
N LEU A 91 -4.72 -11.10 5.21
CA LEU A 91 -5.37 -10.29 6.23
C LEU A 91 -4.41 -9.20 6.74
N SER A 92 -3.14 -9.56 6.98
CA SER A 92 -2.12 -8.60 7.41
C SER A 92 -1.87 -7.51 6.38
N THR A 93 -1.86 -7.87 5.09
CA THR A 93 -1.70 -6.92 3.97
C THR A 93 -2.88 -5.98 3.88
N VAL A 94 -4.11 -6.46 4.03
CA VAL A 94 -5.31 -5.61 4.02
C VAL A 94 -5.30 -4.62 5.19
N ILE A 95 -5.03 -5.10 6.41
CA ILE A 95 -4.98 -4.25 7.61
C ILE A 95 -3.87 -3.19 7.46
N SER A 96 -2.69 -3.60 6.99
CA SER A 96 -1.56 -2.68 6.79
C SER A 96 -1.82 -1.68 5.66
N GLN A 97 -2.49 -2.08 4.58
CA GLN A 97 -2.86 -1.17 3.50
C GLN A 97 -3.85 -0.11 3.97
N ILE A 98 -4.81 -0.48 4.83
CA ILE A 98 -5.72 0.49 5.48
C ILE A 98 -4.92 1.45 6.37
N ALA A 99 -3.98 0.94 7.16
CA ALA A 99 -3.12 1.77 8.00
C ALA A 99 -2.28 2.74 7.15
N PHE A 100 -1.68 2.28 6.05
CA PHE A 100 -0.94 3.14 5.11
C PHE A 100 -1.85 4.17 4.43
N ALA A 101 -3.10 3.82 4.09
CA ALA A 101 -4.03 4.78 3.51
C ALA A 101 -4.39 5.93 4.46
N ILE A 102 -4.37 5.70 5.77
CA ILE A 102 -4.75 6.70 6.79
C ILE A 102 -3.53 7.47 7.32
N PHE A 103 -2.45 6.76 7.62
CA PHE A 103 -1.32 7.29 8.37
C PHE A 103 -0.07 7.56 7.52
N SER A 104 0.02 7.04 6.30
CA SER A 104 1.21 7.24 5.48
C SER A 104 1.29 8.66 4.91
N GLN A 105 2.44 9.29 5.06
CA GLN A 105 2.81 10.53 4.36
C GLN A 105 3.40 10.24 2.97
N PHE A 106 3.73 8.98 2.68
CA PHE A 106 4.36 8.59 1.42
C PHE A 106 3.33 8.37 0.31
N PRO A 107 3.53 8.97 -0.87
CA PRO A 107 2.69 8.68 -2.02
C PRO A 107 2.94 7.23 -2.49
N TYR A 108 1.87 6.51 -2.80
CA TYR A 108 1.89 5.13 -3.33
C TYR A 108 2.44 4.06 -2.37
N ALA A 109 2.28 4.22 -1.06
CA ALA A 109 2.63 3.19 -0.08
C ALA A 109 1.80 1.90 -0.31
N MET A 110 2.51 0.78 -0.44
CA MET A 110 1.95 -0.56 -0.64
C MET A 110 2.35 -1.47 0.52
N ALA A 111 1.37 -2.16 1.08
CA ALA A 111 1.60 -3.18 2.10
C ALA A 111 1.89 -4.54 1.46
N GLY A 112 2.77 -5.31 2.10
CA GLY A 112 3.10 -6.67 1.69
C GLY A 112 4.23 -7.25 2.53
N VAL A 113 4.47 -8.55 2.36
CA VAL A 113 5.66 -9.23 2.91
C VAL A 113 6.86 -8.92 2.04
N ILE A 114 7.98 -8.55 2.66
CA ILE A 114 9.21 -8.30 1.90
C ILE A 114 9.89 -9.63 1.57
N ALA A 115 10.38 -9.75 0.33
CA ALA A 115 10.93 -10.98 -0.21
C ALA A 115 12.08 -11.56 0.64
N GLU A 116 12.89 -10.70 1.27
CA GLU A 116 13.98 -11.13 2.16
C GLU A 116 13.51 -11.70 3.51
N ASN A 117 12.32 -11.30 3.97
CA ASN A 117 11.79 -11.75 5.26
C ASN A 117 11.14 -13.13 5.14
N ALA A 118 10.63 -13.49 3.96
CA ALA A 118 9.91 -14.75 3.77
C ALA A 118 10.80 -16.01 4.00
N PRO A 119 12.05 -16.10 3.48
CA PRO A 119 12.96 -17.21 3.80
C PRO A 119 13.32 -17.29 5.29
N PHE A 120 13.47 -16.13 5.95
CA PHE A 120 13.76 -16.09 7.39
C PHE A 120 12.62 -16.67 8.21
N LEU A 121 11.38 -16.24 7.94
CA LEU A 121 10.20 -16.75 8.63
C LEU A 121 9.93 -18.23 8.33
N HIS A 122 10.21 -18.69 7.10
CA HIS A 122 10.11 -20.11 6.74
C HIS A 122 11.14 -20.98 7.50
N ALA A 123 12.38 -20.50 7.61
CA ALA A 123 13.42 -21.21 8.38
C ALA A 123 13.05 -21.27 9.87
N LEU A 124 12.51 -20.18 10.43
CA LEU A 124 12.02 -20.11 11.80
C LEU A 124 10.91 -21.15 12.01
N SER A 125 9.85 -21.12 11.21
CA SER A 125 8.70 -22.02 11.37
C SER A 125 9.09 -23.50 11.24
N THR A 126 9.96 -23.81 10.27
CA THR A 126 10.49 -25.15 10.05
C THR A 126 11.32 -25.63 11.24
N SER A 127 12.20 -24.78 11.79
CA SER A 127 13.01 -25.15 12.95
C SER A 127 12.18 -25.42 14.21
N LEU A 128 11.11 -24.65 14.43
CA LEU A 128 10.19 -24.85 15.55
C LEU A 128 9.35 -26.11 15.39
N ALA A 129 8.85 -26.37 14.18
CA ALA A 129 8.10 -27.59 13.89
C ALA A 129 8.93 -28.84 14.18
N ILE A 130 10.13 -28.94 13.59
CA ILE A 130 11.05 -30.07 13.81
C ILE A 130 11.39 -30.23 15.31
N SER A 131 11.62 -29.11 16.02
CA SER A 131 11.97 -29.15 17.44
C SER A 131 10.82 -29.69 18.29
N LEU A 132 9.57 -29.33 18.00
CA LEU A 132 8.39 -29.75 18.76
C LEU A 132 7.97 -31.19 18.42
N GLU A 133 8.03 -31.57 17.14
CA GLU A 133 7.80 -32.94 16.68
C GLU A 133 8.79 -33.92 17.34
N SER A 134 10.05 -33.53 17.52
CA SER A 134 11.06 -34.37 18.18
C SER A 134 10.74 -34.71 19.64
N VAL A 135 9.87 -33.93 20.29
CA VAL A 135 9.42 -34.11 21.69
C VAL A 135 7.98 -34.64 21.74
N GLY A 136 7.37 -34.94 20.58
CA GLY A 136 6.00 -35.48 20.47
C GLY A 136 4.90 -34.47 20.80
N ARG A 137 5.12 -33.17 20.54
CA ARG A 137 4.17 -32.07 20.83
C ARG A 137 3.57 -31.46 19.56
N ASP A 138 3.11 -32.30 18.66
CA ASP A 138 2.59 -31.92 17.33
C ASP A 138 1.36 -30.99 17.42
N ASP A 139 0.56 -31.15 18.47
CA ASP A 139 -0.62 -30.33 18.78
C ASP A 139 -0.29 -28.85 19.04
N GLN A 140 0.95 -28.53 19.39
CA GLN A 140 1.41 -27.19 19.80
C GLN A 140 2.31 -26.51 18.77
N VAL A 141 2.56 -27.15 17.63
CA VAL A 141 3.42 -26.62 16.57
C VAL A 141 2.87 -25.30 16.04
N VAL A 142 1.59 -25.26 15.67
CA VAL A 142 0.95 -24.09 15.04
C VAL A 142 0.93 -22.89 15.98
N SER A 143 0.53 -23.10 17.23
CA SER A 143 0.43 -22.02 18.22
C SER A 143 1.80 -21.41 18.52
N THR A 144 2.83 -22.25 18.63
CA THR A 144 4.20 -21.79 18.90
C THR A 144 4.77 -21.00 17.72
N ILE A 145 4.55 -21.45 16.48
CA ILE A 145 4.96 -20.73 15.27
C ILE A 145 4.31 -19.34 15.21
N LEU A 146 2.98 -19.27 15.44
CA LEU A 146 2.26 -17.99 15.41
C LEU A 146 2.77 -17.02 16.48
N VAL A 147 3.00 -17.49 17.71
CA VAL A 147 3.57 -16.67 18.79
C VAL A 147 4.97 -16.18 18.41
N ALA A 148 5.81 -17.04 17.83
CA ALA A 148 7.14 -16.65 17.40
C ALA A 148 7.10 -15.59 16.28
N PHE A 149 6.17 -15.70 15.33
CA PHE A 149 5.95 -14.68 14.30
C PHE A 149 5.48 -13.34 14.89
N VAL A 150 4.59 -13.36 15.87
CA VAL A 150 4.14 -12.13 16.57
C VAL A 150 5.30 -11.50 17.34
N MET A 151 6.08 -12.28 18.07
CA MET A 151 7.25 -11.76 18.80
C MET A 151 8.29 -11.16 17.86
N SER A 152 8.52 -11.78 16.71
CA SER A 152 9.44 -11.29 15.68
C SER A 152 9.00 -9.93 15.10
N THR A 153 7.71 -9.80 14.75
CA THR A 153 7.17 -8.54 14.20
C THR A 153 7.12 -7.43 15.24
N LEU A 154 6.77 -7.71 16.49
CA LEU A 154 6.83 -6.75 17.59
C LEU A 154 8.26 -6.29 17.85
N ALA A 155 9.23 -7.20 17.94
CA ALA A 155 10.63 -6.84 18.15
C ALA A 155 11.15 -5.95 17.02
N THR A 156 10.82 -6.28 15.77
CA THR A 156 11.19 -5.48 14.59
C THR A 156 10.53 -4.09 14.62
N GLY A 157 9.23 -4.02 14.95
CA GLY A 157 8.51 -2.76 15.05
C GLY A 157 9.05 -1.85 16.17
N VAL A 158 9.38 -2.43 17.33
CA VAL A 158 10.00 -1.71 18.45
C VAL A 158 11.40 -1.21 18.06
N ALA A 159 12.20 -2.02 17.38
CA ALA A 159 13.51 -1.61 16.90
C ALA A 159 13.42 -0.41 15.96
N PHE A 160 12.49 -0.41 15.00
CA PHE A 160 12.25 0.74 14.11
C PHE A 160 11.65 1.95 14.81
N TYR A 161 10.90 1.76 15.88
CA TYR A 161 10.38 2.87 16.67
C TYR A 161 11.49 3.65 17.40
N PHE A 162 12.57 2.96 17.79
CA PHE A 162 13.72 3.58 18.48
C PHE A 162 14.81 4.11 17.56
N LEU A 163 14.81 3.76 16.28
CA LEU A 163 15.79 4.20 15.27
C LEU A 163 15.36 5.51 14.62
#